data_AF-A0AA36LKB9-F1
#
_entry.id   AF-A0AA36LKB9-F1
#
_cell.length_a   1.000
_cell.length_b   1.000
_cell.length_c   1.000
_cell.angle_alpha   90.00
_cell.angle_beta   90.00
_cell.angle_gamma   90.00
#
_symmetry.space_group_name_H-M   'P 1'
#
loop_
_entity.id
_entity.type
_entity.pdbx_description
1 polymer ?
#
loop_
_entity_poly.entity_id
_entity_poly.type
_entity_poly.pdbx_seq_one_letter_code
_entity_poly.pdbx_strand_id
1 'polypeptide(L)'
;MKTAGVALSKNTVTPPAHPCLRHPRRASYESVKYLARYLKRPPVAPSQLRHYRGGAVVHQYYDHNTQQHKRQKLTQEEMLLRYISHIPAQHFKMVRYYGFLANRKRDVLLPKGYEAWAMTVREKTQRPGFAVLMKGFWAQTRTNAFCVATELLSEKLHWMEKNDGCKQGRWISVPEKWV
;
A
#
# COMPACT_ATOMS: atom_id res chain seq x y z
N MET A 1 38.93 5.71 -44.89
CA MET A 1 38.22 6.92 -44.43
C MET A 1 36.74 6.59 -44.29
N LYS A 2 36.10 7.18 -43.27
CA LYS A 2 34.75 6.96 -42.68
C LYS A 2 33.63 6.77 -43.72
N THR A 3 32.60 5.96 -43.48
CA THR A 3 31.48 6.35 -42.60
C THR A 3 30.63 5.15 -42.14
N ALA A 4 30.41 5.07 -40.83
CA ALA A 4 29.45 4.17 -40.20
C ALA A 4 28.06 4.83 -40.18
N GLY A 5 27.05 4.13 -40.67
CA GLY A 5 25.65 4.52 -40.52
C GLY A 5 25.18 4.19 -39.11
N VAL A 6 24.97 5.22 -38.27
CA VAL A 6 24.38 5.08 -36.94
C VAL A 6 22.85 4.99 -37.10
N ALA A 7 22.29 3.84 -36.75
CA ALA A 7 20.85 3.62 -36.68
C ALA A 7 20.24 4.47 -35.55
N LEU A 8 19.28 5.32 -35.91
CA LEU A 8 18.45 6.07 -34.97
C LEU A 8 17.58 5.09 -34.16
N SER A 9 17.96 4.87 -32.90
CA SER A 9 17.13 4.19 -31.91
C SER A 9 15.89 5.03 -31.60
N LYS A 10 14.71 4.58 -32.05
CA LYS A 10 13.42 5.16 -31.67
C LYS A 10 13.06 4.73 -30.25
N ASN A 11 13.71 5.33 -29.25
CA ASN A 11 13.27 5.24 -27.86
C ASN A 11 12.02 6.11 -27.67
N THR A 12 10.85 5.59 -28.06
CA THR A 12 9.57 6.23 -27.73
C THR A 12 9.24 5.88 -26.28
N VAL A 13 9.58 6.78 -25.36
CA VAL A 13 9.11 6.69 -23.97
C VAL A 13 7.60 6.90 -24.01
N THR A 14 6.84 5.82 -23.83
CA THR A 14 5.39 5.92 -23.62
C THR A 14 5.18 6.52 -22.24
N PRO A 15 4.46 7.66 -22.10
CA PRO A 15 4.21 8.25 -20.81
C PRO A 15 3.32 7.31 -19.97
N PRO A 16 3.54 7.21 -18.64
CA PRO A 16 2.73 6.37 -17.78
C PRO A 16 1.29 6.87 -17.80
N ALA A 17 0.36 5.98 -18.19
CA ALA A 17 -1.05 6.29 -18.23
C ALA A 17 -1.54 6.80 -16.86
N HIS A 18 -2.06 8.02 -16.84
CA HIS A 18 -2.74 8.61 -15.68
C HIS A 18 -3.92 7.72 -15.25
N PRO A 19 -4.04 7.35 -13.96
CA PRO A 19 -5.08 6.44 -13.48
C PRO A 19 -6.37 7.21 -13.16
N CYS A 20 -7.05 7.72 -14.17
CA CYS A 20 -8.40 8.24 -13.99
C CYS A 20 -9.15 8.13 -15.31
N LEU A 21 -10.39 7.60 -15.24
CA LEU A 21 -11.25 7.13 -16.35
C LEU A 21 -11.00 5.68 -16.80
N ARG A 22 -11.31 4.74 -15.88
CA ARG A 22 -11.42 3.31 -16.23
C ARG A 22 -12.69 3.12 -17.10
N HIS A 23 -12.50 2.96 -18.40
CA HIS A 23 -13.57 2.59 -19.35
C HIS A 23 -14.31 1.31 -18.88
N PRO A 24 -15.64 1.21 -19.03
CA PRO A 24 -16.45 0.10 -18.51
C PRO A 24 -16.06 -1.27 -19.10
N ARG A 25 -15.51 -1.32 -20.32
CA ARG A 25 -15.02 -2.57 -20.94
C ARG A 25 -13.83 -3.22 -20.23
N ARG A 26 -13.07 -2.49 -19.41
CA ARG A 26 -11.99 -3.07 -18.58
C ARG A 26 -12.52 -3.59 -17.23
N ALA A 27 -13.71 -3.19 -16.80
CA ALA A 27 -14.31 -3.63 -15.54
C ALA A 27 -14.69 -5.12 -15.60
N SER A 28 -15.21 -5.62 -16.72
CA SER A 28 -15.54 -7.03 -16.89
C SER A 28 -14.30 -7.94 -16.85
N TYR A 29 -13.24 -7.56 -17.55
CA TYR A 29 -11.98 -8.31 -17.55
C TYR A 29 -11.34 -8.40 -16.16
N GLU A 30 -11.38 -7.30 -15.39
CA GLU A 30 -10.84 -7.27 -14.02
C GLU A 30 -11.68 -8.09 -13.05
N SER A 31 -13.01 -8.08 -13.19
CA SER A 31 -13.91 -8.96 -12.44
C SER A 31 -13.68 -10.43 -12.76
N VAL A 32 -13.50 -10.78 -14.04
CA VAL A 32 -13.18 -12.16 -14.47
C VAL A 32 -11.80 -12.57 -13.94
N LYS A 33 -10.79 -11.68 -14.01
CA LYS A 33 -9.46 -11.93 -13.47
C LYS A 33 -9.47 -12.08 -11.96
N TYR A 34 -10.32 -11.32 -11.26
CA TYR A 34 -10.59 -11.51 -9.85
C TYR A 34 -11.17 -12.91 -9.60
N LEU A 35 -12.32 -13.24 -10.20
CA LEU A 35 -12.97 -14.55 -10.04
C LEU A 35 -12.04 -15.73 -10.36
N ALA A 36 -11.28 -15.67 -11.44
CA ALA A 36 -10.33 -16.71 -11.83
C ALA A 36 -9.26 -16.97 -10.76
N ARG A 37 -8.80 -15.95 -10.01
CA ARG A 37 -7.85 -16.13 -8.90
C ARG A 37 -8.47 -16.89 -7.72
N TYR A 38 -9.75 -16.68 -7.44
CA TYR A 38 -10.47 -17.37 -6.37
C TYR A 38 -10.82 -18.80 -6.75
N LEU A 39 -11.30 -19.03 -7.99
CA LEU A 39 -11.56 -20.38 -8.50
C LEU A 39 -10.29 -21.25 -8.53
N LYS A 40 -9.13 -20.65 -8.81
CA LYS A 40 -7.83 -21.35 -8.80
C LYS A 40 -7.37 -21.77 -7.40
N ARG A 41 -7.84 -21.11 -6.33
CA ARG A 41 -7.35 -21.29 -4.96
C ARG A 41 -8.53 -21.61 -4.01
N PRO A 42 -9.09 -22.84 -4.11
CA PRO A 42 -10.10 -23.28 -3.15
C PRO A 42 -9.57 -23.22 -1.70
N PRO A 43 -10.44 -23.00 -0.70
CA PRO A 43 -10.11 -23.09 0.73
C PRO A 43 -9.29 -24.31 1.14
N VAL A 44 -9.53 -25.45 0.48
CA VAL A 44 -8.72 -26.67 0.60
C VAL A 44 -7.96 -26.89 -0.70
N ALA A 45 -6.63 -26.87 -0.63
CA ALA A 45 -5.80 -27.08 -1.80
C ALA A 45 -5.85 -28.57 -2.23
N PRO A 46 -5.83 -28.87 -3.55
CA PRO A 46 -5.88 -30.25 -4.04
C PRO A 46 -4.68 -31.09 -3.55
N SER A 47 -3.52 -30.47 -3.32
CA SER A 47 -2.33 -31.14 -2.77
C SER A 47 -2.52 -31.64 -1.33
N GLN A 48 -3.50 -31.11 -0.60
CA GLN A 48 -3.83 -31.54 0.75
C GLN A 48 -4.76 -32.76 0.76
N LEU A 49 -5.45 -33.06 -0.34
CA LEU A 49 -6.33 -34.22 -0.47
C LEU A 49 -5.48 -35.42 -0.94
N ARG A 50 -5.27 -36.40 -0.07
CA ARG A 50 -4.39 -37.55 -0.36
C ARG A 50 -5.10 -38.76 -0.92
N HIS A 51 -6.28 -39.07 -0.39
CA HIS A 51 -7.03 -40.25 -0.79
C HIS A 51 -8.53 -39.99 -0.66
N TYR A 52 -9.30 -40.53 -1.60
CA TYR A 52 -10.75 -40.61 -1.54
C TYR A 52 -11.20 -42.05 -1.80
N ARG A 53 -11.79 -42.72 -0.81
CA ARG A 53 -12.35 -44.09 -0.97
C ARG A 53 -13.61 -44.24 -0.15
N GLY A 54 -14.66 -44.80 -0.74
CA GLY A 54 -15.86 -45.24 0.00
C GLY A 54 -16.46 -44.13 0.88
N GLY A 55 -16.57 -42.90 0.36
CA GLY A 55 -17.12 -41.76 1.09
C GLY A 55 -16.20 -41.18 2.18
N ALA A 56 -14.98 -41.70 2.35
CA ALA A 56 -13.98 -41.14 3.27
C ALA A 56 -12.89 -40.37 2.51
N VAL A 57 -12.59 -39.15 3.00
CA VAL A 57 -11.57 -38.24 2.50
C VAL A 57 -10.40 -38.23 3.49
N VAL A 58 -9.17 -38.43 3.00
CA VAL A 58 -7.95 -38.25 3.80
C VAL A 58 -7.30 -36.92 3.44
N HIS A 59 -7.34 -35.98 4.39
CA HIS A 59 -6.78 -34.64 4.28
C HIS A 59 -5.47 -34.53 5.08
N GLN A 60 -4.45 -33.89 4.53
CA GLN A 60 -3.20 -33.58 5.20
C GLN A 60 -3.08 -32.08 5.45
N TYR A 61 -2.82 -31.69 6.70
CA TYR A 61 -2.60 -30.30 7.09
C TYR A 61 -1.29 -30.15 7.87
N TYR A 62 -0.78 -28.93 7.94
CA TYR A 62 0.36 -28.59 8.77
C TYR A 62 -0.15 -28.12 10.13
N ASP A 63 0.23 -28.81 11.20
CA ASP A 63 -0.10 -28.43 12.56
C ASP A 63 0.97 -27.46 13.07
N HIS A 64 0.59 -26.20 13.28
CA HIS A 64 1.51 -25.16 13.76
C HIS A 64 1.92 -25.35 15.22
N ASN A 65 1.14 -26.08 16.03
CA ASN A 65 1.47 -26.33 17.43
C ASN A 65 2.57 -27.39 17.55
N THR A 66 2.45 -28.47 16.77
CA THR A 66 3.45 -29.56 16.77
C THR A 66 4.50 -29.42 15.67
N GLN A 67 4.39 -28.40 14.82
CA GLN A 67 5.26 -28.14 13.64
C GLN A 67 5.38 -29.31 12.66
N GLN A 68 4.35 -30.14 12.55
CA GLN A 68 4.38 -31.38 11.77
C GLN A 68 3.17 -31.49 10.85
N HIS A 69 3.34 -32.22 9.75
CA HIS A 69 2.22 -32.55 8.89
C HIS A 69 1.42 -33.72 9.45
N LYS A 70 0.16 -33.49 9.76
CA LYS A 70 -0.77 -34.50 10.24
C LYS A 70 -1.77 -34.88 9.16
N ARG A 71 -2.25 -36.12 9.22
CA ARG A 71 -3.30 -36.65 8.34
C ARG A 71 -4.57 -36.85 9.15
N GLN A 72 -5.67 -36.37 8.62
CA GLN A 72 -7.00 -36.53 9.19
C GLN A 72 -7.90 -37.24 8.19
N LYS A 73 -8.60 -38.26 8.67
CA LYS A 73 -9.64 -38.96 7.91
C LYS A 73 -10.98 -38.33 8.30
N LEU A 74 -11.72 -37.87 7.31
CA LEU A 74 -13.04 -37.24 7.44
C LEU A 74 -14.03 -38.00 6.56
N THR A 75 -15.30 -37.97 6.92
CA THR A 75 -16.34 -38.35 5.95
C THR A 75 -16.49 -37.24 4.89
N GLN A 76 -17.09 -37.59 3.74
CA GLN A 76 -17.38 -36.63 2.68
C GLN A 76 -18.29 -35.50 3.19
N GLU A 77 -19.28 -35.84 4.01
CA GLU A 77 -20.24 -34.88 4.59
C GLU A 77 -19.55 -33.89 5.54
N GLU A 78 -18.69 -34.38 6.43
CA GLU A 78 -17.93 -33.52 7.34
C GLU A 78 -16.99 -32.56 6.60
N MET A 79 -16.38 -33.03 5.51
CA MET A 79 -15.54 -32.19 4.66
C MET A 79 -16.35 -31.07 4.02
N LEU A 80 -17.54 -31.38 3.49
CA LEU A 80 -18.44 -30.40 2.89
C LEU A 80 -18.96 -29.39 3.92
N LEU A 81 -19.37 -29.83 5.11
CA LEU A 81 -19.82 -28.96 6.19
C LEU A 81 -18.73 -27.97 6.62
N ARG A 82 -17.47 -28.42 6.72
CA ARG A 82 -16.32 -27.53 6.98
C ARG A 82 -16.16 -26.51 5.87
N TYR A 83 -16.37 -26.89 4.61
CA TYR A 83 -16.30 -25.99 3.47
C TYR A 83 -17.39 -24.91 3.50
N ILE A 84 -18.62 -25.31 3.80
CA ILE A 84 -19.77 -24.39 3.93
C ILE A 84 -19.56 -23.44 5.10
N SER A 85 -19.01 -23.91 6.22
CA SER A 85 -18.75 -23.07 7.40
C SER A 85 -17.78 -21.90 7.14
N HIS A 86 -16.94 -22.01 6.09
CA HIS A 86 -16.06 -20.92 5.68
C HIS A 86 -16.79 -19.79 4.96
N ILE A 87 -17.99 -20.04 4.43
CA ILE A 87 -18.81 -19.05 3.74
C ILE A 87 -19.63 -18.30 4.80
N PRO A 88 -19.38 -17.01 5.02
CA PRO A 88 -20.17 -16.24 5.96
C PRO A 88 -21.62 -16.10 5.45
N ALA A 89 -22.57 -15.94 6.38
CA ALA A 89 -23.96 -15.70 6.03
C ALA A 89 -24.11 -14.43 5.17
N GLN A 90 -25.15 -14.40 4.34
CA GLN A 90 -25.44 -13.24 3.51
C GLN A 90 -25.65 -12.00 4.38
N HIS A 91 -25.04 -10.87 3.99
CA HIS A 91 -25.05 -9.60 4.74
C HIS A 91 -24.33 -9.62 6.10
N PHE A 92 -23.54 -10.65 6.40
CA PHE A 92 -22.72 -10.67 7.61
C PHE A 92 -21.60 -9.61 7.52
N LYS A 93 -21.70 -8.57 8.35
CA LYS A 93 -20.64 -7.56 8.48
C LYS A 93 -19.52 -8.12 9.36
N MET A 94 -18.40 -8.49 8.75
CA MET A 94 -17.23 -8.95 9.51
C MET A 94 -16.68 -7.82 10.40
N VAL A 95 -16.70 -8.02 11.71
CA VAL A 95 -16.12 -7.08 12.69
C VAL A 95 -14.70 -7.53 13.02
N ARG A 96 -13.69 -6.80 12.53
CA ARG A 96 -12.27 -7.12 12.78
C ARG A 96 -11.87 -6.94 14.25
N TYR A 97 -12.40 -5.93 14.93
CA TYR A 97 -12.10 -5.61 16.32
C TYR A 97 -13.40 -5.40 17.09
N TYR A 98 -13.63 -6.19 18.13
CA TYR A 98 -14.82 -6.14 18.98
C TYR A 98 -14.45 -6.02 20.46
N GLY A 99 -15.43 -5.70 21.29
CA GLY A 99 -15.25 -5.61 22.75
C GLY A 99 -14.18 -4.58 23.15
N PHE A 100 -13.24 -5.01 23.99
CA PHE A 100 -12.15 -4.15 24.46
C PHE A 100 -11.12 -3.79 23.37
N LEU A 101 -11.07 -4.53 22.26
CA LEU A 101 -10.20 -4.23 21.13
C LEU A 101 -10.81 -3.22 20.15
N ALA A 102 -12.08 -2.85 20.33
CA ALA A 102 -12.73 -1.88 19.44
C ALA A 102 -11.98 -0.54 19.43
N ASN A 103 -11.63 -0.02 18.25
CA ASN A 103 -10.74 1.14 18.09
C ASN A 103 -11.11 2.35 18.97
N ARG A 104 -12.40 2.63 19.16
CA ARG A 104 -12.89 3.75 19.98
C ARG A 104 -12.67 3.55 21.48
N LYS A 105 -12.71 2.30 21.96
CA LYS A 105 -12.63 1.96 23.38
C LYS A 105 -11.29 1.35 23.78
N ARG A 106 -10.46 0.97 22.81
CA ARG A 106 -9.20 0.26 23.02
C ARG A 106 -8.30 0.98 24.02
N ASP A 107 -8.18 2.30 23.90
CA ASP A 107 -7.21 3.05 24.70
C ASP A 107 -7.60 3.10 26.19
N VAL A 108 -8.90 2.93 26.48
CA VAL A 108 -9.46 2.93 27.85
C VAL A 108 -9.62 1.52 28.41
N LEU A 109 -10.06 0.56 27.59
CA LEU A 109 -10.39 -0.79 28.05
C LEU A 109 -9.21 -1.77 27.99
N LEU A 110 -8.25 -1.56 27.09
CA LEU A 110 -7.10 -2.46 26.95
C LEU A 110 -6.18 -2.45 28.19
N PRO A 111 -5.88 -1.31 28.82
CA PRO A 111 -5.09 -1.30 30.07
C PRO A 111 -5.75 -2.12 31.18
N LYS A 112 -7.06 -2.01 31.35
CA LYS A 112 -7.83 -2.79 32.33
C LYS A 112 -7.77 -4.30 32.05
N GLY A 113 -7.72 -4.68 30.78
CA GLY A 113 -7.51 -6.07 30.37
C GLY A 113 -6.13 -6.59 30.77
N TYR A 114 -5.09 -5.78 30.61
CA TYR A 114 -3.74 -6.15 31.04
C TYR A 114 -3.64 -6.29 32.56
N GLU A 115 -4.26 -5.39 33.33
CA GLU A 115 -4.35 -5.48 34.79
C GLU A 115 -5.03 -6.78 35.23
N ALA A 116 -6.19 -7.12 34.65
CA ALA A 116 -6.93 -8.33 34.99
C ALA A 116 -6.15 -9.63 34.66
N TRP A 117 -5.30 -9.59 33.64
CA TRP A 117 -4.45 -10.72 33.25
C TRP A 117 -3.06 -10.69 33.90
N ALA A 118 -2.81 -9.74 34.80
CA ALA A 118 -1.50 -9.52 35.42
C ALA A 118 -0.35 -9.44 34.40
N MET A 119 -0.63 -8.92 33.20
CA MET A 119 0.36 -8.78 32.12
C MET A 119 1.03 -7.41 32.19
N THR A 120 2.33 -7.35 31.90
CA THR A 120 3.02 -6.07 31.77
C THR A 120 2.61 -5.37 30.48
N VAL A 121 2.31 -4.06 30.57
CA VAL A 121 1.98 -3.26 29.39
C VAL A 121 3.23 -3.16 28.52
N ARG A 122 3.14 -3.60 27.25
CA ARG A 122 4.22 -3.36 26.28
C ARG A 122 4.35 -1.86 26.05
N GLU A 123 5.53 -1.32 26.30
CA GLU A 123 5.84 0.05 25.91
C GLU A 123 5.72 0.22 24.40
N LYS A 124 5.06 1.32 23.99
CA LYS A 124 4.97 1.67 22.57
C LYS A 124 6.38 2.02 22.08
N THR A 125 6.75 1.54 20.89
CA THR A 125 8.05 1.82 20.30
C THR A 125 8.27 3.32 20.19
N GLN A 126 9.37 3.82 20.76
CA GLN A 126 9.70 5.25 20.77
C GLN A 126 10.02 5.80 19.37
N ARG A 127 10.40 4.92 18.43
CA ARG A 127 10.71 5.33 17.04
C ARG A 127 9.43 5.79 16.35
N PRO A 128 9.33 7.07 15.94
CA PRO A 128 8.17 7.55 15.22
C PRO A 128 8.03 6.75 13.92
N GLY A 129 6.84 6.20 13.69
CA GLY A 129 6.55 5.51 12.44
C GLY A 129 6.75 6.45 11.24
N PHE A 130 6.98 5.89 10.05
CA PHE A 130 7.21 6.64 8.81
C PHE A 130 6.18 7.79 8.60
N ALA A 131 4.91 7.56 8.96
CA ALA A 131 3.86 8.57 8.88
C ALA A 131 4.09 9.80 9.79
N VAL A 132 4.67 9.63 10.98
CA VAL A 132 5.01 10.73 11.91
C VAL A 132 6.24 11.49 11.40
N LEU A 133 7.25 10.76 10.89
CA LEU A 133 8.42 11.34 10.26
C LEU A 133 8.04 12.20 9.04
N MET A 134 7.14 11.69 8.19
CA MET A 134 6.64 12.40 7.03
C MET A 134 5.77 13.61 7.40
N LYS A 135 4.97 13.56 8.48
CA LYS A 135 4.25 14.76 8.94
C LYS A 135 5.19 15.91 9.33
N GLY A 136 6.34 15.61 9.95
CA GLY A 136 7.37 16.61 10.24
C GLY A 136 8.04 17.16 8.98
N PHE A 137 8.34 16.30 8.00
CA PHE A 137 8.94 16.70 6.72
C PHE A 137 8.08 17.70 5.93
N TRP A 138 6.76 17.50 5.91
CA TRP A 138 5.82 18.40 5.20
C TRP A 138 5.54 19.71 5.96
N ALA A 139 5.80 19.75 7.27
CA ALA A 139 5.75 20.99 8.05
C ALA A 139 6.96 21.90 7.75
N GLN A 140 8.15 21.30 7.58
CA GLN A 140 9.40 22.02 7.26
C GLN A 140 9.40 22.64 5.85
N THR A 141 8.77 21.99 4.88
CA THR A 141 8.72 22.48 3.49
C THR A 141 7.75 23.65 3.30
N ARG A 142 6.78 23.87 4.20
CA ARG A 142 5.91 25.06 4.16
C ARG A 142 6.56 26.32 4.71
N THR A 143 7.44 26.22 5.70
CA THR A 143 8.14 27.39 6.26
C THR A 143 9.31 27.83 5.38
N ASN A 144 10.05 26.89 4.79
CA ASN A 144 11.19 27.23 3.91
C ASN A 144 10.76 27.83 2.55
N ALA A 145 9.61 27.42 1.99
CA ALA A 145 9.13 27.96 0.72
C ALA A 145 8.68 29.44 0.84
N PHE A 146 8.21 29.87 2.01
CA PHE A 146 7.80 31.26 2.24
C PHE A 146 9.01 32.18 2.44
N CYS A 147 10.04 31.75 3.19
CA CYS A 147 11.26 32.54 3.41
C CYS A 147 12.11 32.74 2.13
N VAL A 148 12.30 31.68 1.33
CA VAL A 148 13.10 31.78 0.08
C VAL A 148 12.40 32.65 -0.96
N ALA A 149 11.06 32.65 -0.99
CA ALA A 149 10.30 33.50 -1.91
C ALA A 149 10.39 34.99 -1.54
N THR A 150 10.43 35.33 -0.24
CA THR A 150 10.55 36.73 0.21
C THR A 150 11.95 37.30 0.02
N GLU A 151 13.01 36.50 0.21
CA GLU A 151 14.38 36.95 -0.06
C GLU A 151 14.60 37.26 -1.54
N LEU A 152 14.16 36.37 -2.44
CA LEU A 152 14.25 36.57 -3.89
C LEU A 152 13.40 37.77 -4.38
N LEU A 153 12.27 38.05 -3.73
CA LEU A 153 11.47 39.24 -4.05
C LEU A 153 12.16 40.52 -3.59
N SER A 154 12.80 40.52 -2.41
CA SER A 154 13.57 41.68 -1.93
C SER A 154 14.82 41.95 -2.77
N GLU A 155 15.54 40.90 -3.20
CA GLU A 155 16.70 41.04 -4.08
C GLU A 155 16.29 41.60 -5.46
N LYS A 156 15.13 41.17 -5.97
CA LYS A 156 14.60 41.64 -7.26
C LYS A 156 14.09 43.07 -7.20
N LEU A 157 13.43 43.48 -6.12
CA LEU A 157 12.98 44.86 -5.91
C LEU A 157 14.17 45.82 -5.73
N HIS A 158 15.19 45.43 -4.95
CA HIS A 158 16.42 46.21 -4.79
C HIS A 158 17.23 46.31 -6.09
N TRP A 159 17.16 45.29 -6.95
CA TRP A 159 17.74 45.34 -8.29
C TRP A 159 16.93 46.23 -9.25
N MET A 160 15.60 46.27 -9.15
CA MET A 160 14.76 47.16 -9.97
C MET A 160 15.00 48.64 -9.63
N GLU A 161 15.08 49.00 -8.35
CA GLU A 161 15.32 50.38 -7.89
C GLU A 161 16.68 50.95 -8.33
N LYS A 162 17.69 50.08 -8.54
CA LYS A 162 19.02 50.47 -9.04
C LYS A 162 19.09 50.67 -10.55
N ASN A 163 18.09 50.23 -11.31
CA ASN A 163 18.14 50.19 -12.78
C ASN A 163 17.13 51.11 -13.49
N ASP A 164 16.40 51.94 -12.75
CA ASP A 164 15.46 52.93 -13.32
C ASP A 164 16.15 54.16 -13.95
N GLY A 165 17.48 54.15 -14.04
CA GLY A 165 18.27 55.09 -14.83
C GLY A 165 18.26 54.75 -16.32
N CYS A 166 17.18 55.10 -17.02
CA CYS A 166 17.07 55.15 -18.48
C CYS A 166 18.37 55.61 -19.17
N LYS A 167 19.06 54.73 -19.94
CA LYS A 167 19.63 54.98 -21.29
C LYS A 167 20.00 53.68 -22.02
N GLN A 168 19.33 53.47 -23.17
CA GLN A 168 19.71 52.77 -24.40
C GLN A 168 20.82 51.69 -24.36
N GLY A 169 20.41 50.46 -24.69
CA GLY A 169 21.10 49.64 -25.69
C GLY A 169 22.33 48.86 -25.24
N ARG A 170 22.13 47.76 -24.50
CA ARG A 170 23.02 46.58 -24.55
C ARG A 170 22.30 45.37 -23.95
N TRP A 171 22.12 44.30 -24.71
CA TRP A 171 21.65 43.02 -24.17
C TRP A 171 22.74 42.48 -23.24
N ILE A 172 22.49 42.51 -21.93
CA ILE A 172 23.38 41.97 -20.91
C ILE A 172 22.83 40.61 -20.47
N SER A 173 23.73 39.65 -20.43
CA SER A 173 23.57 38.24 -20.11
C SER A 173 22.83 38.00 -18.79
N VAL A 174 21.87 37.08 -18.81
CA VAL A 174 21.22 36.54 -17.61
C VAL A 174 22.27 35.78 -16.79
N PRO A 175 22.41 36.03 -15.47
CA PRO A 175 23.35 35.28 -14.65
C PRO A 175 22.94 33.80 -14.55
N GLU A 176 23.90 32.89 -14.71
CA GLU A 176 23.75 31.42 -14.76
C GLU A 176 23.00 30.79 -13.57
N LYS A 177 22.82 31.50 -12.46
CA LYS A 177 22.06 31.02 -11.30
C LYS A 177 20.53 30.99 -11.50
N TRP A 178 20.03 31.35 -12.69
CA TRP A 178 18.61 31.33 -13.08
C TRP A 178 18.32 30.44 -14.30
N VAL A 179 19.23 29.51 -14.63
CA VAL A 179 18.99 28.41 -15.58
C VAL A 179 18.92 27.08 -14.84
#